data_AF-A0A8T6LDY9-F1
#
_entry.id   AF-A0A8T6LDY9-F1
#
_cell.length_a   1.000
_cell.length_b   1.000
_cell.length_c   1.000
_cell.angle_alpha   90.00
_cell.angle_beta   90.00
_cell.angle_gamma   90.00
#
_symmetry.space_group_name_H-M   'P 1'
#
loop_
_entity.id
_entity.type
_entity.pdbx_description
1 polymer ?
#
loop_
_entity_poly.entity_id
_entity_poly.type
_entity_poly.pdbx_seq_one_letter_code
_entity_poly.pdbx_strand_id
1 'polypeptide(L)'
;MAGLMMVFLFISIALMRDAFLDRDRMRDVAVAYREGQVAIDSALRSEFENDLDFWDAAIDAENLTFEFRSPEVLFEAGSTALRPRFVTILNDFFPRYL
;
A
#
# COMPACT_ATOMS: atom_id res chain seq x y z
N MET A 1 -1.58 56.38 8.79
CA MET A 1 -0.59 55.29 8.67
C MET A 1 -0.95 54.06 9.52
N ALA A 2 -1.36 54.20 10.78
CA ALA A 2 -1.71 53.05 11.64
C ALA A 2 -2.91 52.20 11.14
N GLY A 3 -3.95 52.80 10.56
CA GLY A 3 -5.12 52.06 10.05
C GLY A 3 -4.79 51.14 8.88
N LEU A 4 -3.89 51.55 7.98
CA LEU A 4 -3.45 50.72 6.86
C LEU A 4 -2.67 49.49 7.33
N MET A 5 -1.84 49.64 8.37
CA MET A 5 -1.12 48.52 8.99
C MET A 5 -2.06 47.53 9.67
N MET A 6 -3.13 48.00 10.32
CA MET A 6 -4.13 47.11 10.91
C MET A 6 -4.86 46.27 9.85
N VAL A 7 -5.28 46.90 8.75
CA VAL A 7 -5.93 46.19 7.63
C VAL A 7 -4.96 45.19 7.00
N PHE A 8 -3.70 45.59 6.79
CA PHE A 8 -2.66 44.72 6.27
C PHE A 8 -2.39 43.51 7.18
N LEU A 9 -2.36 43.71 8.51
CA LEU A 9 -2.16 42.62 9.47
C LEU A 9 -3.34 41.64 9.43
N PHE A 10 -4.57 42.15 9.33
CA PHE A 10 -5.77 41.33 9.23
C PHE A 10 -5.78 40.47 7.97
N ILE A 11 -5.44 41.05 6.83
CA ILE A 11 -5.30 40.33 5.55
C ILE A 11 -4.19 39.28 5.65
N SER A 12 -3.06 39.61 6.29
CA SER A 12 -1.94 38.68 6.48
C SER A 12 -2.31 37.48 7.35
N ILE A 13 -3.04 37.71 8.45
CA ILE A 13 -3.52 36.65 9.34
C ILE A 13 -4.58 35.79 8.65
N ALA A 14 -5.48 36.38 7.87
CA ALA A 14 -6.48 35.65 7.09
C ALA A 14 -5.83 34.74 6.03
N LEU A 15 -4.86 35.26 5.27
CA LEU A 15 -4.13 34.47 4.27
C LEU A 15 -3.29 33.35 4.91
N MET A 16 -2.69 33.61 6.07
CA MET A 16 -1.94 32.59 6.81
C MET A 16 -2.87 31.48 7.34
N ARG A 17 -4.08 31.84 7.79
CA ARG A 17 -5.10 30.87 8.22
C ARG A 17 -5.54 29.98 7.07
N ASP A 18 -5.83 30.56 5.91
CA ASP A 18 -6.23 29.80 4.71
C ASP A 18 -5.09 28.90 4.22
N ALA A 19 -3.86 29.42 4.14
CA ALA A 19 -2.68 28.64 3.79
C ALA A 19 -2.39 27.50 4.77
N PHE A 20 -2.75 27.64 6.04
CA PHE A 20 -2.62 26.59 7.06
C PHE A 20 -3.69 25.51 6.89
N LEU A 21 -4.95 25.88 6.62
CA LEU A 21 -6.05 24.95 6.39
C LEU A 21 -5.86 24.12 5.10
N ASP A 22 -5.34 24.74 4.04
CA ASP A 22 -5.00 24.01 2.81
C ASP A 22 -3.80 23.06 3.00
N ARG A 23 -2.84 23.42 3.86
CA ARG A 23 -1.71 22.54 4.20
C ARG A 23 -2.13 21.29 4.96
N ASP A 24 -3.07 21.42 5.89
CA ASP A 24 -3.60 20.27 6.66
C ASP A 24 -4.30 19.27 5.72
N ARG A 25 -5.18 19.75 4.84
CA ARG A 25 -5.90 18.89 3.89
C ARG A 25 -4.99 18.11 2.95
N MET A 26 -3.89 18.69 2.49
CA MET A 26 -2.94 17.98 1.61
C MET A 26 -2.07 16.96 2.36
N ARG A 27 -1.85 17.15 3.68
CA ARG A 27 -1.06 16.23 4.48
C ARG A 27 -1.86 14.98 4.87
N ASP A 28 -3.14 15.14 5.18
CA ASP A 28 -4.00 14.04 5.64
C ASP A 28 -4.19 12.95 4.58
N VAL A 29 -4.35 13.33 3.30
CA VAL A 29 -4.52 12.35 2.20
C VAL A 29 -3.24 11.55 1.96
N ALA A 30 -2.06 12.16 2.10
CA ALA A 30 -0.77 11.51 1.90
C ALA A 30 -0.28 10.69 3.11
N VAL A 31 -0.89 10.89 4.29
CA VAL A 31 -0.63 10.10 5.50
C VAL A 31 -1.57 8.89 5.55
N ALA A 32 -2.86 9.07 5.29
CA ALA A 32 -3.84 7.98 5.30
C ALA A 32 -3.53 6.88 4.26
N TYR A 33 -3.04 7.26 3.07
CA TYR A 33 -2.62 6.28 2.05
C TYR A 33 -1.44 5.42 2.52
N ARG A 34 -0.51 6.02 3.25
CA ARG A 34 0.68 5.35 3.78
C ARG A 34 0.33 4.41 4.93
N GLU A 35 -0.55 4.83 5.81
CA GLU A 35 -1.04 4.01 6.93
C GLU A 35 -1.80 2.78 6.43
N GLY A 36 -2.64 2.94 5.40
CA GLY A 36 -3.34 1.83 4.76
C GLY A 36 -2.39 0.81 4.12
N GLN A 37 -1.38 1.26 3.38
CA GLN A 37 -0.39 0.35 2.77
C GLN A 37 0.40 -0.44 3.82
N VAL A 38 0.86 0.22 4.89
CA VAL A 38 1.60 -0.44 5.98
C VAL A 38 0.71 -1.46 6.69
N ALA A 39 -0.56 -1.15 6.92
CA ALA A 39 -1.50 -2.07 7.55
C ALA A 39 -1.75 -3.31 6.67
N ILE A 40 -1.91 -3.14 5.35
CA ILE A 40 -2.11 -4.25 4.41
C ILE A 40 -0.84 -5.11 4.33
N ASP A 41 0.34 -4.51 4.16
CA ASP A 41 1.60 -5.27 4.12
C ASP A 41 1.83 -6.04 5.42
N SER A 42 1.59 -5.41 6.58
CA SER A 42 1.70 -6.09 7.87
C SER A 42 0.72 -7.25 8.03
N ALA A 43 -0.52 -7.10 7.58
CA ALA A 43 -1.53 -8.15 7.67
C ALA A 43 -1.18 -9.32 6.73
N LEU A 44 -0.81 -9.02 5.47
CA LEU A 44 -0.40 -10.03 4.50
C LEU A 44 0.84 -10.79 4.97
N ARG A 45 1.85 -10.08 5.51
CA ARG A 45 3.03 -10.73 6.08
C ARG A 45 2.66 -11.65 7.22
N SER A 46 1.89 -11.17 8.21
CA SER A 46 1.52 -11.98 9.36
C SER A 46 0.71 -13.23 8.99
N GLU A 47 -0.14 -13.14 7.98
CA GLU A 47 -1.00 -14.25 7.55
C GLU A 47 -0.23 -15.29 6.74
N PHE A 48 0.62 -14.82 5.81
CA PHE A 48 1.31 -15.67 4.85
C PHE A 48 2.76 -16.00 5.22
N GLU A 49 3.32 -15.49 6.32
CA GLU A 49 4.74 -15.69 6.71
C GLU A 49 5.18 -17.15 6.65
N ASN A 50 4.35 -18.06 7.17
CA ASN A 50 4.65 -19.49 7.20
C ASN A 50 4.49 -20.16 5.83
N ASP A 51 3.69 -19.57 4.94
CA ASP A 51 3.36 -20.11 3.63
C ASP A 51 4.31 -19.59 2.54
N LEU A 52 4.94 -18.42 2.75
CA LEU A 52 5.92 -17.83 1.82
C LEU A 52 7.10 -18.77 1.56
N ASP A 53 7.60 -19.45 2.59
CA ASP A 53 8.68 -20.43 2.48
C ASP A 53 8.26 -21.67 1.67
N PHE A 54 7.02 -22.13 1.84
CA PHE A 54 6.50 -23.30 1.14
C PHE A 54 6.12 -23.02 -0.32
N TRP A 55 5.60 -21.81 -0.57
CA TRP A 55 5.19 -21.35 -1.90
C TRP A 55 6.34 -20.72 -2.69
N ASP A 56 7.49 -20.50 -2.05
CA ASP A 56 8.65 -19.81 -2.62
C ASP A 56 8.19 -18.48 -3.23
N ALA A 57 7.54 -17.68 -2.39
CA ALA A 57 6.88 -16.44 -2.73
C ALA A 57 7.40 -15.28 -1.87
N ALA A 58 7.21 -14.05 -2.36
CA ALA A 58 7.62 -12.83 -1.68
C ALA A 58 6.56 -11.75 -1.80
N ILE A 59 6.41 -10.94 -0.76
CA ILE A 59 5.53 -9.76 -0.75
C ILE A 59 6.38 -8.51 -0.91
N ASP A 60 6.10 -7.74 -1.96
CA ASP A 60 6.66 -6.41 -2.20
C ASP A 60 5.80 -5.36 -1.48
N ALA A 61 6.38 -4.77 -0.42
CA ALA A 61 5.72 -3.76 0.41
C ALA A 61 5.51 -2.41 -0.31
N GLU A 62 6.30 -2.10 -1.35
CA GLU A 62 6.18 -0.84 -2.08
C GLU A 62 5.00 -0.88 -3.05
N ASN A 63 4.79 -2.03 -3.69
CA ASN A 63 3.75 -2.21 -4.71
C ASN A 63 2.52 -2.98 -4.20
N LEU A 64 2.52 -3.48 -2.96
CA LEU A 64 1.52 -4.41 -2.42
C LEU A 64 1.32 -5.63 -3.34
N THR A 65 2.42 -6.12 -3.93
CA THR A 65 2.39 -7.22 -4.90
C THR A 65 2.83 -8.51 -4.24
N PHE A 66 2.06 -9.58 -4.45
CA PHE A 66 2.45 -10.94 -4.08
C PHE A 66 3.11 -11.63 -5.29
N GLU A 67 4.39 -11.97 -5.17
CA GLU A 67 5.21 -12.54 -6.24
C GLU A 67 5.53 -14.01 -5.92
N PHE A 68 5.16 -14.92 -6.82
CA PHE A 68 5.60 -16.32 -6.75
C PHE A 68 6.89 -16.47 -7.56
N ARG A 69 8.01 -16.83 -6.91
CA ARG A 69 9.35 -16.82 -7.52
C ARG A 69 9.80 -18.15 -8.09
N SER A 70 8.96 -19.18 -8.01
CA SER A 70 9.34 -20.56 -8.36
C SER A 70 8.79 -21.00 -9.73
N PRO A 71 9.48 -20.70 -10.85
CA PRO A 71 9.03 -21.09 -12.19
C PRO A 71 8.88 -22.61 -12.36
N GLU A 72 9.66 -23.41 -11.62
CA GLU A 72 9.57 -24.87 -11.64
C GLU A 72 8.30 -25.42 -10.96
N VAL A 73 7.61 -24.61 -10.15
CA VAL A 73 6.39 -24.99 -9.45
C VAL A 73 5.16 -24.48 -10.18
N LEU A 74 5.28 -23.34 -10.87
CA LEU A 74 4.18 -22.64 -11.52
C LEU A 74 3.68 -23.35 -12.79
N PHE A 75 4.58 -23.72 -13.70
CA PHE A 75 4.24 -24.25 -15.02
C PHE A 75 5.06 -25.50 -15.39
N GLU A 76 4.52 -26.34 -16.25
CA GLU A 76 5.33 -27.35 -16.93
C GLU A 76 6.23 -26.71 -18.00
N ALA A 77 7.45 -27.24 -18.17
CA ALA A 77 8.39 -26.71 -19.14
C ALA A 77 7.84 -26.84 -20.57
N GLY A 78 7.64 -25.71 -21.25
CA GLY A 78 7.06 -25.68 -22.60
C GLY A 78 5.54 -25.87 -22.66
N SER A 79 4.84 -25.81 -21.53
CA SER A 79 3.39 -25.96 -21.43
C SER A 79 2.75 -24.75 -20.74
N THR A 80 1.52 -24.42 -21.14
CA THR A 80 0.69 -23.42 -20.45
C THR A 80 -0.09 -24.02 -19.29
N ALA A 81 -0.01 -25.34 -19.09
CA ALA A 81 -0.67 -26.02 -17.99
C ALA A 81 0.02 -25.74 -16.65
N LEU A 82 -0.78 -25.36 -15.66
CA LEU A 82 -0.33 -25.22 -14.28
C LEU A 82 -0.01 -26.60 -13.71
N ARG A 83 1.04 -26.69 -12.91
CA ARG A 83 1.33 -27.94 -12.20
C ARG A 83 0.26 -28.18 -11.14
N PRO A 84 -0.11 -29.44 -10.86
CA PRO A 84 -1.09 -29.78 -9.81
C PRO A 84 -0.75 -29.16 -8.45
N ARG A 85 0.54 -29.10 -8.11
CA ARG A 85 1.04 -28.47 -6.88
C ARG A 85 0.67 -26.98 -6.79
N PHE A 86 0.79 -26.24 -7.89
CA PHE A 86 0.43 -24.82 -7.89
C PHE A 86 -1.08 -24.59 -7.86
N VAL A 87 -1.88 -25.48 -8.46
CA VAL A 87 -3.34 -25.45 -8.30
C VAL A 87 -3.75 -25.59 -6.83
N THR A 88 -3.09 -26.47 -6.07
CA THR A 88 -3.33 -26.60 -4.62
C THR A 88 -2.96 -25.32 -3.86
N ILE A 89 -1.82 -24.69 -4.20
CA ILE A 89 -1.39 -23.43 -3.61
C ILE A 89 -2.42 -22.33 -3.88
N LEU A 90 -2.88 -22.19 -5.13
CA LEU A 90 -3.89 -21.19 -5.49
C LEU A 90 -5.22 -21.42 -4.76
N ASN A 91 -5.65 -22.67 -4.61
CA ASN A 91 -6.87 -23.01 -3.88
C ASN A 91 -6.81 -22.66 -2.39
N ASP A 92 -5.62 -22.62 -1.79
CA ASP A 92 -5.42 -22.18 -0.40
C ASP A 92 -5.23 -20.66 -0.31
N PHE A 93 -4.53 -20.07 -1.28
CA PHE A 93 -4.24 -18.64 -1.33
C PHE A 93 -5.49 -17.78 -1.57
N PHE A 94 -6.29 -18.08 -2.59
CA PHE A 94 -7.42 -17.23 -2.98
C PHE A 94 -8.46 -17.00 -1.86
N PRO A 95 -8.88 -18.02 -1.08
CA PRO A 95 -9.83 -17.83 0.02
C PRO A 95 -9.30 -17.00 1.18
N ARG A 96 -7.97 -16.94 1.36
CA ARG A 96 -7.31 -16.19 2.44
C ARG A 96 -6.98 -14.77 2.01
N TYR A 97 -6.87 -14.53 0.70
CA TYR A 97 -6.55 -13.23 0.12
C TYR A 97 -7.79 -12.37 -0.19
N LEU A 98 -8.94 -12.98 -0.53
CA LEU A 98 -10.21 -12.30 -0.86
C LEU A 98 -11.13 -12.12 0.36
#